data_AF-A0A7U6QLT5-F1
#
_entry.id   AF-A0A7U6QLT5-F1
#
_cell.length_a   1.000
_cell.length_b   1.000
_cell.length_c   1.000
_cell.angle_alpha   90.00
_cell.angle_beta   90.00
_cell.angle_gamma   90.00
#
_symmetry.space_group_name_H-M   'P 1'
#
loop_
_entity.id
_entity.type
_entity.pdbx_description
1 polymer ?
#
loop_
_entity_poly.entity_id
_entity_poly.type
_entity_poly.pdbx_seq_one_letter_code
_entity_poly.pdbx_strand_id
1 'polypeptide(L)' 'MRAAFDLGFDNFVCHDACATRDLPSATRKTISAEVMHDTAMAALQDRFSALVTTDELVKG' A
#
# COMPACT_ATOMS: atom_id res chain seq x y z
N MET A 1 2.87 -5.36 -6.07
CA MET A 1 2.25 -4.26 -6.83
C MET A 1 3.20 -3.63 -7.85
N ARG A 2 4.35 -3.09 -7.44
CA ARG A 2 5.33 -2.49 -8.38
C ARG A 2 5.66 -3.40 -9.58
N ALA A 3 6.00 -4.66 -9.33
CA ALA A 3 6.25 -5.63 -10.40
C ALA A 3 5.04 -5.85 -11.32
N ALA A 4 3.80 -5.77 -10.81
CA ALA A 4 2.61 -5.91 -11.65
C ALA A 4 2.45 -4.70 -12.59
N PHE A 5 2.70 -3.49 -12.08
CA PHE A 5 2.75 -2.28 -12.91
C PHE A 5 3.85 -2.39 -13.97
N ASP A 6 5.05 -2.83 -13.60
CA ASP A 6 6.17 -2.99 -14.55
C ASP A 6 5.88 -4.06 -15.63
N LEU A 7 5.03 -5.04 -15.33
CA LEU A 7 4.54 -6.06 -16.27
C LEU A 7 3.34 -5.60 -17.11
N GLY A 8 2.86 -4.38 -16.93
CA GLY A 8 1.77 -3.78 -17.71
C GLY A 8 0.36 -4.11 -17.22
N PHE A 9 0.20 -4.57 -15.97
CA PHE A 9 -1.13 -4.79 -15.38
C PHE A 9 -1.71 -3.50 -14.81
N ASP A 10 -2.95 -3.19 -15.20
CA ASP A 10 -3.79 -2.23 -14.48
C ASP A 10 -4.20 -2.84 -13.14
N ASN A 11 -3.82 -2.18 -12.04
CA ASN A 11 -3.94 -2.76 -10.71
C ASN A 11 -4.44 -1.73 -9.68
N PHE A 12 -5.05 -2.26 -8.63
CA PHE A 12 -5.54 -1.51 -7.47
C PHE A 12 -5.20 -2.28 -6.19
N VAL A 13 -5.22 -1.58 -5.05
CA VAL A 13 -5.04 -2.18 -3.72
C VAL A 13 -6.20 -1.78 -2.82
N CYS A 14 -6.78 -2.79 -2.16
CA CYS A 14 -7.67 -2.61 -1.03
C CYS A 14 -6.83 -2.28 0.22
N HIS A 15 -6.70 -0.99 0.54
CA HIS A 15 -5.79 -0.56 1.61
C HIS A 15 -6.23 -1.10 2.98
N ASP A 16 -7.54 -1.17 3.23
CA ASP A 16 -8.18 -1.70 4.43
C ASP A 16 -8.05 -3.23 4.61
N ALA A 17 -7.70 -3.97 3.55
CA ALA A 17 -7.37 -5.39 3.59
C ALA A 17 -5.87 -5.68 3.70
N CYS A 18 -5.03 -4.65 3.81
CA CYS A 18 -3.58 -4.79 3.89
C CYS A 18 -3.07 -4.52 5.33
N ALA A 19 -2.13 -5.34 5.79
CA ALA A 19 -1.51 -5.17 7.11
C ALA A 19 0.01 -5.10 7.00
N THR A 20 0.63 -4.38 7.93
CA THR A 20 2.07 -4.35 8.14
C THR A 20 2.39 -4.41 9.63
N ARG A 21 3.67 -4.35 9.99
CA ARG A 21 4.16 -4.32 11.36
C ARG A 21 5.09 -3.14 11.56
N ASP A 22 5.45 -2.89 12.81
CA ASP A 22 6.52 -1.96 13.15
C ASP A 22 7.83 -2.38 12.47
N LEU A 23 8.52 -1.41 11.87
CA LEU A 23 9.78 -1.64 11.16
C LEU A 23 10.87 -0.67 11.63
N PRO A 24 12.14 -1.12 11.70
CA PRO A 24 13.25 -0.23 11.97
C PRO A 24 13.52 0.66 10.76
N SER A 25 13.71 1.95 11.01
CA SER A 25 14.22 2.89 10.01
C SER A 25 15.71 2.67 9.74
N ALA A 26 16.25 3.38 8.75
CA ALA A 26 17.70 3.39 8.47
C ALA A 26 18.55 3.81 9.68
N THR A 27 17.99 4.60 10.60
CA THR A 27 18.67 5.03 11.85
C THR A 27 18.34 4.12 13.05
N ARG A 28 17.72 2.95 12.79
CA ARG A 28 17.24 1.97 13.79
C ARG A 28 16.17 2.50 14.76
N LYS A 29 15.50 3.60 14.42
CA LYS A 29 14.30 4.04 15.15
C LYS A 29 13.09 3.26 14.67
N THR A 30 12.18 2.89 15.56
CA THR A 30 10.94 2.20 15.18
C THR A 30 9.99 3.15 14.45
N ILE A 31 9.52 2.72 13.28
CA ILE A 31 8.38 3.30 12.57
C ILE A 31 7.17 2.44 12.93
N SER A 32 6.08 3.07 13.39
CA SER A 32 4.86 2.34 13.73
C SER A 32 4.24 1.71 12.49
N ALA A 33 3.52 0.61 12.68
CA ALA A 33 2.80 -0.08 11.62
C ALA A 33 1.85 0.86 10.86
N GLU A 34 1.17 1.77 11.56
CA GLU A 34 0.28 2.79 10.96
C GLU A 34 1.04 3.71 10.01
N VAL A 35 2.11 4.36 10.48
CA VAL A 35 2.92 5.26 9.64
C VAL A 35 3.54 4.51 8.46
N MET A 36 3.99 3.28 8.69
CA MET A 36 4.55 2.43 7.64
C MET A 36 3.49 2.06 6.59
N HIS A 37 2.28 1.73 7.02
CA HIS A 37 1.15 1.42 6.14
C HIS A 37 0.82 2.64 5.28
N ASP A 38 0.58 3.80 5.91
CA ASP A 38 0.21 5.02 5.21
C ASP A 38 1.29 5.47 4.21
N THR A 39 2.56 5.40 4.61
CA THR A 39 3.68 5.75 3.73
C THR A 39 3.76 4.81 2.53
N ALA A 40 3.54 3.51 2.73
CA ALA A 40 3.52 2.54 1.64
C ALA A 40 2.33 2.75 0.71
N MET A 41 1.13 3.00 1.26
CA MET A 41 -0.08 3.28 0.49
C MET A 41 0.08 4.54 -0.35
N ALA A 42 0.56 5.64 0.24
CA ALA A 42 0.83 6.88 -0.48
C ALA A 42 1.83 6.68 -1.64
N ALA A 43 2.91 5.94 -1.40
CA ALA A 43 3.90 5.64 -2.43
C ALA A 43 3.38 4.74 -3.56
N LEU A 44 2.42 3.86 -3.27
CA LEU A 44 1.77 3.02 -4.28
C LEU A 44 0.76 3.84 -5.10
N GLN A 45 -0.04 4.67 -4.43
CA GLN A 45 -1.06 5.52 -5.06
C GLN A 45 -0.47 6.51 -6.08
N ASP A 46 0.69 7.08 -5.77
CA ASP A 46 1.33 8.11 -6.61
C ASP A 46 1.69 7.62 -8.02
N ARG A 47 2.14 6.36 -8.14
CA ARG A 47 2.75 5.90 -9.40
C ARG A 47 2.35 4.50 -9.86
N PHE A 48 1.94 3.62 -8.96
CA PHE A 48 1.84 2.20 -9.26
C PHE A 48 0.41 1.69 -9.37
N SER A 49 -0.56 2.33 -8.71
CA SER A 49 -1.90 1.77 -8.54
C SER A 49 -2.96 2.73 -8.02
N ALA A 50 -4.24 2.42 -8.23
CA ALA A 50 -5.31 3.02 -7.44
C ALA A 50 -5.43 2.40 -6.04
N LEU A 51 -5.81 3.20 -5.04
CA LEU A 51 -6.25 2.70 -3.74
C LEU A 51 -7.77 2.70 -3.69
N VAL A 52 -8.34 1.62 -3.18
CA VAL A 52 -9.77 1.44 -2.96
C VAL A 52 -10.00 0.82 -1.59
N THR A 53 -11.22 0.90 -1.07
CA THR A 53 -11.65 0.09 0.07
C THR A 53 -12.17 -1.26 -0.40
N THR A 54 -12.16 -2.26 0.47
CA THR A 54 -12.82 -3.54 0.18
C THR A 54 -14.31 -3.39 -0.07
N ASP A 55 -14.97 -2.45 0.63
CA ASP A 55 -16.39 -2.19 0.44
C ASP A 55 -16.70 -1.65 -0.96
N GLU A 56 -15.89 -0.70 -1.46
CA GLU A 56 -16.01 -0.20 -2.84
C GLU A 56 -15.77 -1.32 -3.86
N LEU A 57 -14.78 -2.18 -3.64
CA LEU A 57 -14.50 -3.30 -4.55
C LEU A 57 -15.66 -4.29 -4.63
N VAL A 58 -16.29 -4.61 -3.51
CA VAL A 58 -17.37 -5.62 -3.47
C VAL A 58 -18.69 -5.07 -4.01
N LYS A 59 -18.88 -3.74 -3.96
CA LYS A 59 -20.09 -3.06 -4.46
C LYS A 59 -20.01 -2.64 -5.93
N GLY A 60 -18.80 -2.58 -6.50
CA GLY A 60 -18.56 -2.35 -7.93
C GLY A 60 -18.90 -3.56 -8.78
#